data_AF-A0A9X8EFS0-F1
#
_entry.id   AF-A0A9X8EFS0-F1
#
_cell.length_a   1.000
_cell.length_b   1.000
_cell.length_c   1.000
_cell.angle_alpha   90.00
_cell.angle_beta   90.00
_cell.angle_gamma   90.00
#
_symmetry.space_group_name_H-M   'P 1'
#
loop_
_entity.id
_entity.type
_entity.pdbx_description
1 polymer ?
#
loop_
_entity_poly.entity_id
_entity_poly.type
_entity_poly.pdbx_seq_one_letter_code
_entity_poly.pdbx_strand_id
1 'polypeptide(L)'
;MVYPLCVPPQRVLRRLLLAGTLMACAAGCTQQQGRDIATQLGNGRPQELFQTSVDRMATLSMQDNLQSLYLLMSKLYLRNPNQWRESGFLDAASAERQIRQAIEQRQALPQLGERRDLAALSYALSPEFRGDRVGAFIYAIGSMLVTAHGGRTEFFITDTIDPQFVSNAARNIEKATWLLSQRQDANGVLLLFSNEISEAGSNLSFAVEFGKIVARLDLLTQMLDERYRRIGLNYAQSLLLMNFLPVQ
;
A
#
# COMPACT_ATOMS: atom_id res chain seq x y z
N MET A 1 -65.95 -44.79 -31.33
CA MET A 1 -65.02 -44.73 -30.18
C MET A 1 -63.93 -45.76 -30.48
N VAL A 2 -62.69 -45.40 -30.81
CA VAL A 2 -61.64 -44.82 -29.97
C VAL A 2 -60.59 -44.19 -30.91
N TYR A 3 -60.11 -42.96 -30.64
CA TYR A 3 -58.91 -42.40 -31.29
C TYR A 3 -57.66 -42.81 -30.49
N PRO A 4 -56.54 -43.22 -31.12
CA PRO A 4 -55.32 -43.50 -30.39
C PRO A 4 -54.61 -42.19 -30.05
N LEU A 5 -54.25 -42.03 -28.78
CA LEU A 5 -53.37 -40.96 -28.30
C LEU A 5 -51.95 -41.17 -28.86
N CYS A 6 -51.50 -40.24 -29.70
CA CYS A 6 -50.13 -40.19 -30.21
C CYS A 6 -49.20 -39.71 -29.09
N VAL A 7 -48.42 -40.62 -28.50
CA VAL A 7 -47.41 -40.30 -27.48
C VAL A 7 -46.15 -39.80 -28.20
N PRO A 8 -45.64 -38.58 -27.91
CA PRO A 8 -44.42 -38.09 -28.54
C PRO A 8 -43.21 -38.92 -28.09
N PRO A 9 -42.19 -39.11 -28.96
CA PRO A 9 -41.05 -39.97 -28.65
C PRO A 9 -40.24 -39.41 -27.49
N GLN A 10 -40.10 -40.19 -26.40
CA GLN A 10 -39.42 -39.86 -25.14
C GLN A 10 -38.01 -39.24 -25.31
N ARG A 11 -37.33 -39.51 -26.43
CA ARG A 11 -36.00 -38.97 -26.74
C ARG A 11 -36.00 -37.46 -27.04
N VAL A 12 -37.07 -36.91 -27.60
CA VAL A 12 -37.18 -35.47 -27.90
C VAL A 12 -37.44 -34.68 -26.63
N LEU A 13 -38.31 -35.18 -25.75
CA LEU A 13 -38.60 -34.56 -24.45
C LEU A 13 -37.35 -34.52 -23.54
N ARG A 14 -36.55 -35.61 -23.54
CA ARG A 14 -35.30 -35.67 -22.77
C ARG A 14 -34.23 -34.70 -23.29
N ARG A 15 -34.13 -34.49 -24.61
CA ARG A 15 -33.23 -33.50 -25.22
C ARG A 15 -33.66 -32.06 -24.94
N LEU A 16 -34.96 -31.78 -24.97
CA LEU A 16 -35.50 -30.46 -24.62
C LEU A 16 -35.32 -30.14 -23.13
N LEU A 17 -35.52 -31.13 -22.24
CA LEU A 17 -35.26 -30.97 -20.80
C LEU A 17 -33.79 -30.72 -20.49
N LEU A 18 -32.86 -31.43 -21.17
CA LEU A 18 -31.42 -31.21 -21.06
C LEU A 18 -30.99 -29.83 -21.58
N ALA A 19 -31.55 -29.37 -22.71
CA ALA A 19 -31.28 -28.03 -23.24
C ALA A 19 -31.84 -26.92 -22.33
N GLY A 20 -33.02 -27.12 -21.74
CA GLY A 20 -33.63 -26.19 -20.79
C GLY A 20 -32.84 -26.07 -19.48
N THR A 21 -32.29 -27.17 -18.97
CA THR A 21 -31.43 -27.15 -17.77
C THR A 21 -30.10 -26.45 -18.03
N LEU A 22 -29.48 -26.65 -19.20
CA LEU A 22 -28.26 -25.93 -19.61
C LEU A 22 -28.48 -24.41 -19.73
N MET A 23 -29.61 -23.97 -20.28
CA MET A 23 -29.95 -22.53 -20.35
C MET A 23 -30.26 -21.93 -18.95
N ALA A 24 -30.91 -22.67 -18.06
CA ALA A 24 -31.19 -22.21 -16.70
C ALA A 24 -29.91 -22.07 -15.86
N CYS A 25 -28.93 -22.97 -16.03
CA CYS A 25 -27.63 -22.87 -15.36
C CYS A 25 -26.81 -21.65 -15.84
N ALA A 26 -26.88 -21.31 -17.13
CA ALA A 26 -26.18 -20.14 -17.66
C ALA A 26 -26.75 -18.80 -17.14
N ALA A 27 -28.07 -18.68 -17.00
CA ALA A 27 -28.73 -17.49 -16.48
C ALA A 27 -28.44 -17.24 -14.99
N GLY A 28 -28.33 -18.31 -14.20
CA GLY A 28 -27.99 -18.23 -12.76
C GLY A 28 -26.59 -17.68 -12.50
N CYS A 29 -25.59 -18.05 -13.31
CA CYS A 29 -24.23 -17.51 -13.20
C CYS A 29 -24.17 -16.02 -13.55
N THR A 30 -24.94 -15.57 -14.56
CA THR A 30 -24.96 -14.16 -14.97
C THR A 30 -25.64 -13.23 -13.97
N GLN A 31 -26.68 -13.69 -13.26
CA GLN A 31 -27.35 -12.88 -12.23
C GLN A 31 -26.47 -12.67 -10.99
N GLN A 32 -25.72 -13.70 -10.58
CA GLN A 32 -24.79 -13.58 -9.46
C GLN A 32 -23.67 -12.59 -9.79
N GLN A 33 -23.08 -12.70 -10.97
CA GLN A 33 -22.03 -11.79 -11.43
C GLN A 33 -22.53 -10.35 -11.59
N GLY A 34 -23.76 -10.14 -12.06
CA GLY A 34 -24.37 -8.80 -12.14
C GLY A 34 -24.66 -8.16 -10.78
N ARG A 35 -25.11 -8.95 -9.78
CA ARG A 35 -25.28 -8.49 -8.39
C ARG A 35 -23.94 -8.14 -7.73
N ASP A 36 -22.89 -8.93 -8.00
CA ASP A 36 -21.55 -8.67 -7.47
C ASP A 36 -20.96 -7.37 -8.06
N ILE A 37 -21.16 -7.10 -9.36
CA ILE A 37 -20.73 -5.84 -9.98
C ILE A 37 -21.51 -4.64 -9.43
N ALA A 38 -22.83 -4.76 -9.28
CA ALA A 38 -23.67 -3.68 -8.75
C ALA A 38 -23.33 -3.35 -7.28
N THR A 39 -23.05 -4.36 -6.46
CA THR A 39 -22.61 -4.17 -5.07
C THR A 39 -21.22 -3.56 -4.99
N GLN A 40 -20.27 -3.97 -5.85
CA GLN A 40 -18.95 -3.35 -5.94
C GLN A 40 -19.02 -1.87 -6.36
N LEU A 41 -19.87 -1.53 -7.33
CA LEU A 41 -20.08 -0.14 -7.74
C LEU A 41 -20.79 0.70 -6.66
N GLY A 42 -21.74 0.12 -5.92
CA GLY A 42 -22.43 0.78 -4.82
C GLY A 42 -21.54 1.02 -3.58
N ASN A 43 -20.52 0.18 -3.39
CA ASN A 43 -19.56 0.31 -2.29
C ASN A 43 -18.32 1.17 -2.65
N GLY A 44 -18.08 1.42 -3.94
CA GLY A 44 -16.96 2.22 -4.43
C GLY A 44 -17.17 3.71 -4.20
N ARG A 45 -16.09 4.46 -3.95
CA ARG A 45 -16.15 5.93 -3.89
C ARG A 45 -16.21 6.51 -5.31
N PRO A 46 -17.06 7.52 -5.60
CA PRO A 46 -17.16 8.10 -6.94
C PRO A 46 -15.82 8.59 -7.52
N GLN A 47 -14.90 9.02 -6.67
CA GLN A 47 -13.56 9.48 -7.05
C GLN A 47 -12.69 8.36 -7.65
N GLU A 48 -12.98 7.09 -7.34
CA GLU A 48 -12.22 5.94 -7.86
C GLU A 48 -12.38 5.76 -9.38
N LEU A 49 -13.43 6.32 -9.98
CA LEU A 49 -13.63 6.33 -11.43
C LEU A 49 -12.53 7.09 -12.19
N PHE A 50 -11.80 7.97 -11.51
CA PHE A 50 -10.67 8.72 -12.06
C PHE A 50 -9.32 8.08 -11.76
N GLN A 51 -9.30 6.86 -11.23
CA GLN A 51 -8.09 6.10 -10.94
C GLN A 51 -7.93 4.97 -11.97
N THR A 52 -6.75 4.85 -12.57
CA THR A 52 -6.39 3.61 -13.27
C THR A 52 -6.15 2.49 -12.25
N SER A 53 -6.04 1.24 -12.70
CA SER A 53 -5.70 0.12 -11.81
C SER A 53 -4.37 0.33 -11.07
N VAL A 54 -3.40 0.98 -11.71
CA VAL A 54 -2.10 1.31 -11.09
C VAL A 54 -2.26 2.43 -10.06
N ASP A 55 -3.08 3.45 -10.33
CA ASP A 55 -3.32 4.55 -9.38
C ASP A 55 -4.10 4.07 -8.15
N ARG A 56 -5.07 3.16 -8.35
CA ARG A 56 -5.78 2.51 -7.27
C ARG A 56 -4.84 1.66 -6.41
N MET A 57 -3.95 0.89 -7.04
CA MET A 57 -2.93 0.11 -6.33
C MET A 57 -1.96 1.01 -5.56
N ALA A 58 -1.52 2.13 -6.14
CA ALA A 58 -0.69 3.12 -5.45
C ALA A 58 -1.42 3.71 -4.23
N THR A 59 -2.71 4.03 -4.35
CA THR A 59 -3.53 4.58 -3.25
C THR A 59 -3.65 3.57 -2.10
N LEU A 60 -4.03 2.33 -2.42
CA LEU A 60 -4.18 1.28 -1.41
C LEU A 60 -2.85 0.90 -0.76
N SER A 61 -1.77 0.77 -1.55
CA SER A 61 -0.46 0.46 -1.01
C SER A 61 0.09 1.58 -0.13
N MET A 62 -0.13 2.85 -0.47
CA MET A 62 0.24 3.99 0.36
C MET A 62 -0.52 4.00 1.69
N GLN A 63 -1.84 3.75 1.66
CA GLN A 63 -2.65 3.58 2.86
C GLN A 63 -2.12 2.45 3.75
N ASP A 64 -1.87 1.27 3.17
CA ASP A 64 -1.36 0.10 3.88
C ASP A 64 0.05 0.32 4.44
N ASN A 65 0.90 1.05 3.72
CA ASN A 65 2.25 1.42 4.16
C ASN A 65 2.20 2.33 5.39
N LEU A 66 1.37 3.38 5.36
CA LEU A 66 1.16 4.23 6.52
C LEU A 66 0.56 3.45 7.70
N GLN A 67 -0.39 2.55 7.45
CA GLN A 67 -0.98 1.72 8.50
C GLN A 67 0.05 0.80 9.17
N SER A 68 0.90 0.13 8.39
CA SER A 68 2.02 -0.67 8.92
C SER A 68 3.01 0.21 9.70
N LEU A 69 3.31 1.41 9.20
CA LEU A 69 4.20 2.36 9.88
C LEU A 69 3.61 2.84 11.22
N TYR A 70 2.31 3.08 11.29
CA TYR A 70 1.67 3.50 12.52
C TYR A 70 1.53 2.36 13.53
N LEU A 71 1.35 1.12 13.06
CA LEU A 71 1.46 -0.05 13.94
C LEU A 71 2.86 -0.18 14.53
N LEU A 72 3.91 0.05 13.73
CA LEU A 72 5.30 0.11 14.20
C LEU A 72 5.48 1.20 15.27
N MET A 73 4.88 2.38 15.07
CA MET A 73 4.91 3.47 16.05
C MET A 73 4.32 3.05 17.39
N SER A 74 3.11 2.46 17.40
CA SER A 74 2.49 1.99 18.65
C SER A 74 3.35 0.96 19.38
N LYS A 75 3.95 0.03 18.62
CA LYS A 75 4.85 -0.98 19.19
C LYS A 75 6.14 -0.38 19.75
N LEU A 76 6.69 0.64 19.07
CA LEU A 76 7.87 1.36 19.53
C LEU A 76 7.57 2.14 20.81
N TYR A 77 6.45 2.84 20.91
CA TYR A 77 6.09 3.53 22.15
C TYR A 77 5.83 2.57 23.31
N LEU A 78 5.23 1.40 23.03
CA LEU A 78 5.03 0.38 24.05
C LEU A 78 6.37 -0.13 24.61
N ARG A 79 7.38 -0.33 23.74
CA ARG A 79 8.74 -0.73 24.16
C ARG A 79 9.59 0.41 24.73
N ASN A 80 9.30 1.65 24.36
CA ASN A 80 10.09 2.83 24.72
C ASN A 80 9.21 3.91 25.36
N PRO A 81 8.56 3.64 26.50
CA PRO A 81 7.52 4.52 27.02
C PRO A 81 8.05 5.86 27.56
N ASN A 82 9.37 6.01 27.74
CA ASN A 82 9.96 7.28 28.14
C ASN A 82 9.90 8.32 27.02
N GLN A 83 9.87 7.90 25.75
CA GLN A 83 9.97 8.80 24.59
C GLN A 83 8.79 9.78 24.49
N TRP A 84 7.56 9.30 24.68
CA TRP A 84 6.38 10.15 24.68
C TRP A 84 6.23 10.95 26.00
N ARG A 85 6.70 10.40 27.13
CA ARG A 85 6.64 11.08 28.44
C ARG A 85 7.55 12.29 28.50
N GLU A 86 8.80 12.12 28.09
CA GLU A 86 9.80 13.19 28.08
C GLU A 86 9.43 14.31 27.10
N SER A 87 8.61 14.01 26.10
CA SER A 87 8.11 14.96 25.11
C SER A 87 6.84 15.70 25.56
N GLY A 88 6.36 15.45 26.79
CA GLY A 88 5.26 16.18 27.41
C GLY A 88 3.86 15.74 26.95
N PHE A 89 3.73 14.59 26.28
CA PHE A 89 2.41 14.05 25.94
C PHE A 89 1.74 13.41 27.16
N LEU A 90 0.40 13.51 27.21
CA LEU A 90 -0.42 12.88 28.25
C LEU A 90 -0.31 11.35 28.21
N ASP A 91 -0.30 10.79 27.00
CA ASP A 91 -0.23 9.36 26.73
C ASP A 91 0.38 9.10 25.34
N ALA A 92 0.72 7.83 25.08
CA ALA A 92 1.21 7.39 23.78
C ALA A 92 0.21 7.68 22.66
N ALA A 93 -1.10 7.53 22.89
CA ALA A 93 -2.13 7.77 21.88
C ALA A 93 -2.16 9.23 21.40
N SER A 94 -1.86 10.19 22.27
CA SER A 94 -1.77 11.61 21.93
C SER A 94 -0.51 11.91 21.11
N ALA A 95 0.62 11.30 21.46
CA ALA A 95 1.84 11.36 20.66
C ALA A 95 1.61 10.77 19.25
N GLU A 96 1.00 9.58 19.17
CA GLU A 96 0.68 8.94 17.90
C GLU A 96 -0.22 9.79 17.01
N ARG A 97 -1.29 10.39 17.58
CA ARG A 97 -2.19 11.26 16.82
C ARG A 97 -1.47 12.48 16.26
N GLN A 98 -0.60 13.12 17.05
CA GLN A 98 0.14 14.29 16.58
C GLN A 98 1.10 13.91 15.44
N ILE A 99 1.82 12.80 15.55
CA ILE A 99 2.74 12.34 14.51
C ILE A 99 2.01 11.94 13.23
N ARG A 100 0.88 11.21 13.34
CA ARG A 100 0.01 10.88 12.19
C ARG A 100 -0.45 12.14 11.48
N GLN A 101 -0.98 13.11 12.23
CA GLN A 101 -1.42 14.39 11.69
C GLN A 101 -0.27 15.11 10.98
N ALA A 102 0.91 15.14 11.58
CA ALA A 102 2.06 15.80 10.99
C ALA A 102 2.48 15.15 9.65
N ILE A 103 2.42 13.82 9.54
CA ILE A 103 2.70 13.10 8.28
C ILE A 103 1.61 13.38 7.24
N GLU A 104 0.35 13.16 7.59
CA GLU A 104 -0.80 13.24 6.67
C GLU A 104 -1.06 14.66 6.17
N GLN A 105 -0.87 15.65 7.04
CA GLN A 105 -1.02 17.07 6.69
C GLN A 105 0.30 17.71 6.24
N ARG A 106 1.38 16.92 6.15
CA ARG A 106 2.73 17.36 5.77
C ARG A 106 3.22 18.56 6.60
N GLN A 107 2.89 18.57 7.89
CA GLN A 107 3.39 19.57 8.82
C GLN A 107 4.85 19.25 9.17
N ALA A 108 5.70 20.27 9.23
CA ALA A 108 7.08 20.10 9.64
C ALA A 108 7.15 19.66 11.12
N LEU A 109 8.10 18.79 11.45
CA LEU A 109 8.39 18.42 12.83
C LEU A 109 9.60 19.24 13.32
N PRO A 110 9.40 20.26 14.19
CA PRO A 110 10.46 21.23 14.51
C PRO A 110 11.76 20.63 15.02
N GLN A 111 11.67 19.53 15.78
CA GLN A 111 12.84 18.84 16.35
C GLN A 111 13.80 18.27 15.30
N LEU A 112 13.38 18.07 14.06
CA LEU A 112 14.23 17.59 12.96
C LEU A 112 14.88 18.74 12.17
N GLY A 113 14.40 19.97 12.33
CA GLY A 113 14.76 21.12 11.51
C GLY A 113 14.49 20.85 10.02
N GLU A 114 15.41 21.27 9.16
CA GLU A 114 15.29 21.08 7.70
C GLU A 114 15.71 19.69 7.20
N ARG A 115 16.08 18.77 8.11
CA ARG A 115 16.51 17.42 7.72
C ARG A 115 15.33 16.62 7.21
N ARG A 116 15.54 15.89 6.12
CA ARG A 116 14.56 15.00 5.49
C ARG A 116 15.14 13.61 5.26
N ASP A 117 14.27 12.65 4.96
CA ASP A 117 14.62 11.29 4.55
C ASP A 117 15.69 10.64 5.44
N LEU A 118 16.76 10.10 4.84
CA LEU A 118 17.84 9.42 5.55
C LEU A 118 18.61 10.34 6.51
N ALA A 119 18.69 11.65 6.23
CA ALA A 119 19.34 12.61 7.13
C ALA A 119 18.52 12.83 8.40
N ALA A 120 17.19 12.91 8.28
CA ALA A 120 16.28 12.96 9.42
C ALA A 120 16.33 11.67 10.23
N LEU A 121 16.34 10.50 9.56
CA LEU A 121 16.44 9.19 10.22
C LEU A 121 17.74 9.03 11.00
N SER A 122 18.86 9.37 10.37
CA SER A 122 20.18 9.29 10.99
C SER A 122 20.28 10.24 12.19
N TYR A 123 19.70 11.43 12.09
CA TYR A 123 19.66 12.39 13.19
C TYR A 123 18.75 11.91 14.33
N ALA A 124 17.55 11.41 14.05
CA ALA A 124 16.64 10.88 15.08
C ALA A 124 17.27 9.75 15.92
N LEU A 125 18.19 8.98 15.32
CA LEU A 125 18.96 7.91 15.96
C LEU A 125 20.42 8.30 16.26
N SER A 126 20.68 9.59 16.44
CA SER A 126 21.99 10.12 16.84
C SER A 126 22.01 10.50 18.33
N PRO A 127 23.14 10.35 19.04
CA PRO A 127 23.24 10.77 20.45
C PRO A 127 22.88 12.25 20.68
N GLU A 128 23.07 13.12 19.69
CA GLU A 128 22.82 14.55 19.76
C GLU A 128 21.34 14.91 19.74
N PHE A 129 20.50 14.05 19.17
CA PHE A 129 19.06 14.30 19.08
C PHE A 129 18.41 14.25 20.46
N ARG A 130 17.55 15.24 20.74
CA ARG A 130 16.76 15.35 21.96
C ARG A 130 15.28 15.43 21.62
N GLY A 131 14.45 14.81 22.45
CA GLY A 131 13.00 14.73 22.27
C GLY A 131 12.56 13.33 21.84
N ASP A 132 11.34 13.25 21.29
CA ASP A 132 10.70 11.99 20.93
C ASP A 132 11.43 11.28 19.77
N ARG A 133 12.30 10.31 20.06
CA ARG A 133 13.00 9.54 19.03
C ARG A 133 12.05 8.66 18.25
N VAL A 134 11.01 8.11 18.88
CA VAL A 134 10.02 7.27 18.20
C VAL A 134 9.22 8.13 17.23
N GLY A 135 8.69 9.26 17.69
CA GLY A 135 7.97 10.20 16.85
C GLY A 135 8.83 10.73 15.70
N ALA A 136 10.08 11.13 15.98
CA ALA A 136 11.02 11.60 14.95
C ALA A 136 11.33 10.54 13.89
N PHE A 137 11.61 9.31 14.31
CA PHE A 137 11.96 8.21 13.42
C PHE A 137 10.78 7.82 12.53
N ILE A 138 9.57 7.70 13.10
CA ILE A 138 8.34 7.39 12.37
C ILE A 138 7.99 8.54 11.42
N TYR A 139 8.07 9.78 11.87
CA TYR A 139 7.84 10.95 11.03
C TYR A 139 8.79 10.99 9.84
N ALA A 140 10.07 10.72 10.04
CA ALA A 140 11.06 10.73 8.97
C ALA A 140 10.75 9.66 7.89
N ILE A 141 10.28 8.47 8.27
CA ILE A 141 9.82 7.46 7.31
C ILE A 141 8.53 7.89 6.61
N GLY A 142 7.52 8.32 7.37
CA GLY A 142 6.21 8.67 6.83
C GLY A 142 6.26 9.85 5.87
N SER A 143 6.98 10.92 6.24
CA SER A 143 7.19 12.08 5.37
C SER A 143 7.98 11.73 4.10
N MET A 144 8.99 10.85 4.19
CA MET A 144 9.71 10.33 3.04
C MET A 144 8.80 9.52 2.11
N LEU A 145 7.93 8.65 2.66
CA LEU A 145 6.95 7.89 1.87
C LEU A 145 6.02 8.83 1.09
N VAL A 146 5.43 9.82 1.77
CA VAL A 146 4.56 10.82 1.13
C VAL A 146 5.33 11.61 0.06
N THR A 147 6.58 11.99 0.34
CA THR A 147 7.43 12.73 -0.60
C THR A 147 7.78 11.91 -1.84
N ALA A 148 8.15 10.64 -1.66
CA ALA A 148 8.46 9.71 -2.76
C ALA A 148 7.25 9.50 -3.69
N HIS A 149 6.03 9.68 -3.18
CA HIS A 149 4.80 9.64 -3.94
C HIS A 149 4.30 11.02 -4.40
N GLY A 150 5.21 12.00 -4.57
CA GLY A 150 4.84 13.32 -5.08
C GLY A 150 3.96 14.14 -4.13
N GLY A 151 4.05 13.88 -2.83
CA GLY A 151 3.37 14.63 -1.79
C GLY A 151 1.89 14.27 -1.61
N ARG A 152 1.46 13.10 -2.07
CA ARG A 152 0.06 12.65 -2.04
C ARG A 152 -0.09 11.30 -1.34
N THR A 153 -1.31 11.02 -0.89
CA THR A 153 -1.72 9.73 -0.30
C THR A 153 -2.81 9.03 -1.10
N GLU A 154 -3.36 9.71 -2.09
CA GLU A 154 -4.35 9.22 -3.05
C GLU A 154 -3.93 9.72 -4.43
N PHE A 155 -4.09 8.88 -5.46
CA PHE A 155 -3.54 9.10 -6.79
C PHE A 155 -4.62 8.95 -7.84
N PHE A 156 -4.59 9.84 -8.82
CA PHE A 156 -5.52 9.85 -9.95
C PHE A 156 -4.76 9.82 -11.27
N ILE A 157 -5.47 9.65 -12.38
CA ILE A 157 -4.90 9.55 -13.72
C ILE A 157 -4.00 10.74 -14.12
N THR A 158 -4.20 11.90 -13.48
CA THR A 158 -3.43 13.12 -13.71
C THR A 158 -2.11 13.17 -12.93
N ASP A 159 -1.92 12.26 -11.98
CA ASP A 159 -0.76 12.27 -11.09
C ASP A 159 0.38 11.41 -11.65
N THR A 160 1.60 11.85 -11.38
CA THR A 160 2.82 11.15 -11.76
C THR A 160 3.56 10.69 -10.52
N ILE A 161 3.92 9.40 -10.47
CA ILE A 161 4.77 8.82 -9.44
C ILE A 161 6.05 8.36 -10.13
N ASP A 162 7.19 8.81 -9.62
CA ASP A 162 8.50 8.42 -10.13
C ASP A 162 8.91 7.06 -9.52
N PRO A 163 9.08 6.00 -10.32
CA PRO A 163 9.48 4.67 -9.83
C PRO A 163 10.80 4.71 -9.06
N GLN A 164 11.75 5.57 -9.47
CA GLN A 164 13.05 5.68 -8.82
C GLN A 164 12.91 6.22 -7.39
N PHE A 165 12.03 7.18 -7.15
CA PHE A 165 11.81 7.72 -5.81
C PHE A 165 11.14 6.69 -4.88
N VAL A 166 10.18 5.91 -5.40
CA VAL A 166 9.55 4.81 -4.65
C VAL A 166 10.57 3.71 -4.32
N SER A 167 11.42 3.35 -5.28
CA SER A 167 12.53 2.40 -5.08
C SER A 167 13.52 2.90 -4.03
N ASN A 168 13.92 4.17 -4.11
CA ASN A 168 14.80 4.80 -3.12
C ASN A 168 14.18 4.77 -1.72
N ALA A 169 12.87 5.00 -1.59
CA ALA A 169 12.18 4.91 -0.31
C ALA A 169 12.25 3.47 0.26
N ALA A 170 12.08 2.44 -0.57
CA ALA A 170 12.21 1.05 -0.14
C ALA A 170 13.62 0.77 0.43
N ARG A 171 14.67 1.17 -0.30
CA ARG A 171 16.07 1.01 0.15
C ARG A 171 16.35 1.81 1.42
N ASN A 172 15.78 3.00 1.57
CA ASN A 172 15.94 3.81 2.77
C ASN A 172 15.25 3.19 3.99
N ILE A 173 14.12 2.50 3.81
CA ILE A 173 13.45 1.77 4.90
C ILE A 173 14.27 0.58 5.38
N GLU A 174 14.95 -0.13 4.47
CA GLU A 174 15.89 -1.18 4.87
C GLU A 174 17.05 -0.61 5.70
N LYS A 175 17.63 0.51 5.26
CA LYS A 175 18.66 1.22 6.03
C LYS A 175 18.12 1.69 7.39
N ALA A 176 16.89 2.18 7.44
CA ALA A 176 16.24 2.59 8.69
C ALA A 176 16.06 1.40 9.65
N THR A 177 15.67 0.24 9.11
CA THR A 177 15.52 -1.01 9.88
C THR A 177 16.85 -1.45 10.46
N TRP A 178 17.93 -1.40 9.66
CA TRP A 178 19.29 -1.66 10.13
C TRP A 178 19.71 -0.66 11.22
N LEU A 179 19.59 0.65 10.97
CA LEU A 179 19.93 1.70 11.94
C LEU A 179 19.20 1.51 13.28
N LEU A 180 17.91 1.20 13.26
CA LEU A 180 17.11 0.98 14.46
C LEU A 180 17.65 -0.16 15.33
N SER A 181 18.24 -1.19 14.73
CA SER A 181 18.82 -2.34 15.44
C SER A 181 20.26 -2.14 15.92
N GLN A 182 20.96 -1.11 15.40
CA GLN A 182 22.40 -0.95 15.60
C GLN A 182 22.76 0.29 16.43
N ARG A 183 21.90 1.31 16.45
CA ARG A 183 22.24 2.59 17.08
C ARG A 183 22.16 2.51 18.60
N GLN A 184 23.29 2.83 19.23
CA GLN A 184 23.50 2.76 20.68
C GLN A 184 23.95 4.12 21.23
N ASP A 185 23.73 4.33 22.52
CA ASP A 185 24.28 5.44 23.28
C ASP A 185 25.77 5.23 23.64
N ALA A 186 26.35 6.18 24.37
CA ALA A 186 27.75 6.10 24.81
C ALA A 186 28.03 4.93 25.77
N ASN A 187 27.00 4.33 26.36
CA ASN A 187 27.11 3.19 27.27
C ASN A 187 26.88 1.84 26.57
N GLY A 188 26.67 1.84 25.24
CA GLY A 188 26.38 0.63 24.45
C GLY A 188 24.92 0.17 24.53
N VAL A 189 24.02 0.97 25.09
CA VAL A 189 22.58 0.66 25.18
C VAL A 189 21.88 1.14 23.91
N LEU A 190 20.98 0.33 23.34
CA LEU A 190 20.21 0.73 22.16
C LEU A 190 19.42 2.02 22.41
N LEU A 191 19.45 2.94 21.44
CA LEU A 191 18.70 4.20 21.51
C LEU A 191 17.19 4.00 21.44
N LEU A 192 16.74 2.96 20.74
CA LEU A 192 15.35 2.51 20.70
C LEU A 192 15.30 0.98 20.74
N PHE A 193 14.55 0.44 21.70
CA PHE A 193 14.29 -0.99 21.80
C PHE A 193 13.23 -1.41 20.76
N SER A 194 13.59 -2.31 19.85
CA SER A 194 12.73 -2.75 18.74
C SER A 194 12.57 -4.27 18.72
N ASN A 195 13.29 -5.01 17.87
CA ASN A 195 13.32 -6.46 17.89
C ASN A 195 14.09 -7.00 19.10
N GLU A 196 13.81 -8.24 19.47
CA GLU A 196 14.55 -8.96 20.50
C GLU A 196 14.90 -10.35 19.97
N ILE A 197 16.14 -10.76 20.16
CA ILE A 197 16.57 -12.14 19.95
C ILE A 197 17.25 -12.54 21.26
N SER A 198 16.59 -13.41 22.03
CA SER A 198 17.12 -13.94 23.29
C SER A 198 17.01 -15.46 23.31
N GLU A 199 17.66 -16.11 24.27
CA GLU A 199 17.54 -17.57 24.46
C GLU A 199 16.10 -18.01 24.77
N ALA A 200 15.28 -17.10 25.32
CA ALA A 200 13.87 -17.34 25.62
C ALA A 200 12.94 -17.19 24.39
N GLY A 201 13.46 -16.68 23.26
CA GLY A 201 12.70 -16.53 22.02
C GLY A 201 13.12 -15.29 21.20
N SER A 202 12.60 -15.18 19.97
CA SER A 202 12.81 -14.01 19.12
C SER A 202 11.49 -13.29 18.81
N ASN A 203 11.49 -11.96 18.97
CA ASN A 203 10.43 -11.08 18.53
C ASN A 203 10.91 -10.28 17.31
N LEU A 204 10.62 -10.82 16.12
CA LEU A 204 10.95 -10.21 14.82
C LEU A 204 9.80 -9.39 14.24
N SER A 205 8.79 -9.10 15.06
CA SER A 205 7.55 -8.47 14.58
C SER A 205 7.77 -7.04 14.06
N PHE A 206 8.86 -6.35 14.39
CA PHE A 206 9.20 -5.06 13.76
C PHE A 206 9.80 -5.29 12.37
N ALA A 207 10.74 -6.23 12.23
CA ALA A 207 11.32 -6.58 10.94
C ALA A 207 10.25 -7.03 9.93
N VAL A 208 9.25 -7.79 10.39
CA VAL A 208 8.11 -8.21 9.56
C VAL A 208 7.31 -7.01 9.05
N GLU A 209 6.97 -6.04 9.89
CA GLU A 209 6.21 -4.87 9.44
C GLU A 209 7.01 -3.98 8.48
N PHE A 210 8.33 -3.80 8.70
CA PHE A 210 9.17 -3.12 7.73
C PHE A 210 9.25 -3.87 6.40
N GLY A 211 9.40 -5.19 6.43
CA GLY A 211 9.43 -6.04 5.24
C GLY A 211 8.16 -5.93 4.41
N LYS A 212 6.98 -5.83 5.05
CA LYS A 212 5.71 -5.58 4.34
C LYS A 212 5.72 -4.25 3.58
N ILE A 213 6.24 -3.19 4.19
CA ILE A 213 6.34 -1.88 3.55
C ILE A 213 7.31 -1.94 2.36
N VAL A 214 8.50 -2.50 2.55
CA VAL A 214 9.51 -2.68 1.49
C VAL A 214 8.93 -3.46 0.31
N ALA A 215 8.28 -4.60 0.58
CA ALA A 215 7.69 -5.43 -0.47
C ALA A 215 6.60 -4.70 -1.28
N ARG A 216 5.76 -3.90 -0.64
CA ARG A 216 4.74 -3.09 -1.33
C ARG A 216 5.36 -2.02 -2.21
N LEU A 217 6.42 -1.35 -1.73
CA LEU A 217 7.14 -0.34 -2.51
C LEU A 217 7.88 -0.95 -3.70
N ASP A 218 8.54 -2.09 -3.52
CA ASP A 218 9.23 -2.80 -4.60
C ASP A 218 8.24 -3.29 -5.67
N LEU A 219 7.07 -3.80 -5.26
CA LEU A 219 6.01 -4.18 -6.19
C LEU A 219 5.45 -2.96 -6.94
N LEU A 220 5.17 -1.87 -6.23
CA LEU A 220 4.66 -0.64 -6.85
C LEU A 220 5.67 -0.09 -7.87
N THR A 221 6.96 -0.12 -7.56
CA THR A 221 8.04 0.29 -8.48
C THR A 221 7.93 -0.47 -9.81
N GLN A 222 7.85 -1.80 -9.76
CA GLN A 222 7.72 -2.64 -10.96
C GLN A 222 6.46 -2.33 -11.76
N MET A 223 5.34 -2.09 -11.08
CA MET A 223 4.07 -1.74 -11.73
C MET A 223 4.12 -0.37 -12.40
N LEU A 224 4.80 0.60 -11.79
CA LEU A 224 5.00 1.92 -12.38
C LEU A 224 5.91 1.85 -13.61
N ASP A 225 7.02 1.11 -13.52
CA ASP A 225 7.93 0.89 -14.67
C ASP A 225 7.18 0.26 -15.84
N GLU A 226 6.39 -0.77 -15.57
CA GLU A 226 5.57 -1.44 -16.58
C GLU A 226 4.53 -0.50 -17.20
N ARG A 227 3.90 0.38 -16.41
CA ARG A 227 2.99 1.41 -16.90
C ARG A 227 3.68 2.33 -17.90
N TYR A 228 4.86 2.87 -17.54
CA TYR A 228 5.59 3.80 -18.42
C TYR A 228 6.08 3.09 -19.69
N ARG A 229 6.56 1.85 -19.58
CA ARG A 229 6.94 1.02 -20.73
C ARG A 229 5.77 0.81 -21.69
N ARG A 230 4.58 0.50 -21.17
CA ARG A 230 3.36 0.32 -21.98
C ARG A 230 2.90 1.60 -22.66
N ILE A 231 2.96 2.75 -21.98
CA ILE A 231 2.66 4.05 -22.58
C ILE A 231 3.58 4.30 -23.78
N GLY A 232 4.89 4.07 -23.63
CA GLY A 232 5.85 4.20 -24.72
C GLY A 232 5.59 3.24 -25.88
N LEU A 233 5.29 1.97 -25.59
CA LEU A 233 4.98 0.96 -26.62
C LEU A 233 3.69 1.30 -27.37
N ASN A 234 2.62 1.69 -26.67
CA ASN A 234 1.35 2.06 -27.29
C ASN A 234 1.51 3.29 -28.20
N TYR A 235 2.34 4.26 -27.78
CA TYR A 235 2.68 5.41 -28.61
C TYR A 235 3.50 5.03 -29.85
N ALA A 236 4.49 4.14 -29.72
CA ALA A 236 5.25 3.66 -30.88
C ALA A 236 4.36 2.87 -31.86
N GLN A 237 3.45 2.02 -31.35
CA GLN A 237 2.47 1.29 -32.16
C GLN A 237 1.52 2.24 -32.89
N SER A 238 1.04 3.30 -32.24
CA SER A 238 0.15 4.27 -32.90
C SER A 238 0.86 5.01 -34.04
N LEU A 239 2.14 5.36 -33.88
CA LEU A 239 2.95 5.95 -34.96
C LEU A 239 3.18 4.99 -36.13
N LEU A 240 3.47 3.72 -35.86
CA LEU A 240 3.65 2.70 -36.91
C LEU A 240 2.35 2.47 -37.70
N LEU A 241 1.20 2.42 -37.02
CA LEU A 241 -0.11 2.23 -37.65
C LEU A 241 -0.60 3.46 -38.41
N MET A 242 -0.17 4.67 -38.05
CA MET A 242 -0.42 5.88 -38.83
C MET A 242 0.37 5.93 -40.14
N ASN A 243 1.43 5.13 -40.29
CA ASN A 243 2.27 5.10 -41.48
C ASN A 243 1.85 4.02 -42.51
N PHE A 244 0.84 3.19 -42.21
CA PHE A 244 0.22 2.33 -43.20
C PHE A 244 -0.94 3.09 -43.87
N LEU A 245 -0.71 3.59 -45.08
CA LEU A 245 -1.80 3.97 -45.98
C LEU A 245 -2.53 2.70 -46.44
N PRO A 246 -3.87 2.70 -46.55
CA PRO A 246 -4.60 1.56 -47.08
C PRO A 246 -4.11 1.29 -48.51
N VAL A 247 -3.57 0.09 -48.73
CA VAL A 247 -3.46 -0.48 -50.08
C VAL A 247 -4.75 -1.25 -50.29
N GLN A 248 -5.44 -0.93 -51.39
CA GLN A 248 -6.75 -1.46 -51.79
C GLN A 248 -6.87 -2.97 -51.62
#